data_AF-A0A960XT58-F1
#
_entry.id   AF-A0A960XT58-F1
#
_cell.length_a   1.000
_cell.length_b   1.000
_cell.length_c   1.000
_cell.angle_alpha   90.00
_cell.angle_beta   90.00
_cell.angle_gamma   90.00
#
_symmetry.space_group_name_H-M   'P 1'
#
loop_
_entity.id
_entity.type
_entity.pdbx_description
1 polymer ?
#
loop_
_entity_poly.entity_id
_entity_poly.type
_entity_poly.pdbx_seq_one_letter_code
_entity_poly.pdbx_strand_id
1 'polypeptide(L)'
;AAEAARKAAELKAEERIVIAEAEQAASEKEANAKKMLAEATTKESAAVGIGEAEVMLAKADATQKQGAAEAEVERLKFEAEAEGIHKKAEAMKLFEEAGQAHEEFKLNLEKDKAIELAEIHIQKDIAEAQAAVLGEAMKSAKIEIIGGENRFFDQITSAIARGKAVDRLVDNSETLRDVKDTFFNGDPDYFRAQLKDWAGQFGVTAEDVKDLTVGAVLSKLLVDATGETRRKLLTFLGAADRFDLTDAKATEVLK
;
A
#
# COMPACT_ATOMS: atom_id res chain seq x y z
N ALA A 1 -65.45 29.71 -128.72
CA ALA A 1 -64.01 29.50 -128.46
C ALA A 1 -63.53 30.30 -127.24
N ALA A 2 -63.79 31.62 -127.14
CA ALA A 2 -63.30 32.46 -126.04
C ALA A 2 -63.90 32.14 -124.64
N GLU A 3 -65.19 31.79 -124.54
CA GLU A 3 -65.82 31.42 -123.26
C GLU A 3 -65.28 30.11 -122.67
N ALA A 4 -65.03 29.10 -123.51
CA ALA A 4 -64.46 27.82 -123.07
C ALA A 4 -63.02 27.97 -122.56
N ALA A 5 -62.23 28.85 -123.17
CA ALA A 5 -60.88 29.16 -122.71
C ALA A 5 -60.87 29.89 -121.36
N ARG A 6 -61.84 30.78 -121.11
CA ARG A 6 -61.98 31.50 -119.83
C ARG A 6 -62.37 30.55 -118.69
N LYS A 7 -63.35 29.68 -118.94
CA LYS A 7 -63.79 28.64 -117.98
C LYS A 7 -62.69 27.62 -117.67
N ALA A 8 -61.88 27.23 -118.65
CA ALA A 8 -60.74 26.34 -118.44
C ALA A 8 -59.61 27.01 -117.64
N ALA A 9 -59.41 28.32 -117.79
CA ALA A 9 -58.45 29.09 -116.99
C ALA A 9 -58.93 29.28 -115.54
N GLU A 10 -60.22 29.51 -115.31
CA GLU A 10 -60.84 29.55 -113.97
C GLU A 10 -60.71 28.20 -113.26
N LEU A 11 -61.05 27.10 -113.92
CA LEU A 11 -60.91 25.75 -113.35
C LEU A 11 -59.45 25.39 -113.03
N LYS A 12 -58.49 25.78 -113.88
CA LYS A 12 -57.05 25.63 -113.56
C LYS A 12 -56.59 26.48 -112.38
N ALA A 13 -57.16 27.66 -112.21
CA ALA A 13 -56.86 28.52 -111.07
C ALA A 13 -57.45 27.94 -109.79
N GLU A 14 -58.71 27.47 -109.82
CA GLU A 14 -59.34 26.76 -108.70
C GLU A 14 -58.58 25.49 -108.35
N GLU A 15 -58.22 24.65 -109.32
CA GLU A 15 -57.45 23.42 -109.09
C GLU A 15 -56.10 23.73 -108.41
N ARG A 16 -55.41 24.80 -108.84
CA ARG A 16 -54.14 25.22 -108.23
C ARG A 16 -54.31 25.78 -106.83
N ILE A 17 -55.42 26.47 -106.54
CA ILE A 17 -55.76 26.93 -105.19
C ILE A 17 -56.08 25.74 -104.29
N VAL A 18 -56.89 24.79 -104.75
CA VAL A 18 -57.25 23.57 -103.99
C VAL A 18 -56.03 22.72 -103.70
N ILE A 19 -55.11 22.57 -104.67
CA ILE A 19 -53.83 21.86 -104.45
C ILE A 19 -52.97 22.60 -103.43
N ALA A 20 -52.84 23.92 -103.54
CA ALA A 20 -52.04 24.72 -102.60
C ALA A 20 -52.64 24.71 -101.17
N GLU A 21 -53.97 24.80 -101.04
CA GLU A 21 -54.68 24.68 -99.76
C GLU A 21 -54.52 23.27 -99.16
N ALA A 22 -54.57 22.22 -99.99
CA ALA A 22 -54.32 20.84 -99.56
C ALA A 22 -52.86 20.63 -99.11
N GLU A 23 -51.88 21.19 -99.83
CA GLU A 23 -50.46 21.15 -99.47
C GLU A 23 -50.16 21.97 -98.20
N GLN A 24 -50.79 23.13 -98.03
CA GLN A 24 -50.70 23.93 -96.82
C GLN A 24 -51.31 23.17 -95.63
N ALA A 25 -52.52 22.63 -95.77
CA ALA A 25 -53.18 21.87 -94.71
C ALA A 25 -52.42 20.58 -94.34
N ALA A 26 -51.80 19.90 -95.32
CA ALA A 26 -50.92 18.76 -95.09
C ALA A 26 -49.64 19.19 -94.34
N SER A 27 -48.98 20.27 -94.79
CA SER A 27 -47.78 20.81 -94.14
C SER A 27 -48.04 21.27 -92.71
N GLU A 28 -49.18 21.93 -92.45
CA GLU A 28 -49.59 22.34 -91.10
C GLU A 28 -49.84 21.14 -90.20
N LYS A 29 -50.48 20.07 -90.70
CA LYS A 29 -50.67 18.83 -89.94
C LYS A 29 -49.35 18.12 -89.66
N GLU A 30 -48.45 18.05 -90.63
CA GLU A 30 -47.11 17.47 -90.44
C GLU A 30 -46.25 18.29 -89.47
N ALA A 31 -46.30 19.62 -89.55
CA ALA A 31 -45.59 20.51 -88.64
C ALA A 31 -46.12 20.38 -87.20
N ASN A 32 -47.44 20.31 -87.02
CA ASN A 32 -48.06 20.08 -85.72
C ASN A 32 -47.73 18.68 -85.18
N ALA A 33 -47.73 17.64 -86.02
CA ALA A 33 -47.32 16.30 -85.62
C ALA A 33 -45.84 16.25 -85.20
N LYS A 34 -44.93 16.88 -85.96
CA LYS A 34 -43.50 17.00 -85.59
C LYS A 34 -43.31 17.77 -84.30
N LYS A 35 -44.02 18.89 -84.10
CA LYS A 35 -43.95 19.67 -82.86
C LYS A 35 -44.42 18.85 -81.66
N MET A 36 -45.55 18.15 -81.82
CA MET A 36 -46.10 17.28 -80.77
C MET A 36 -45.17 16.11 -80.45
N LEU A 37 -44.56 15.47 -81.46
CA LEU A 37 -43.58 14.41 -81.27
C LEU A 37 -42.30 14.91 -80.58
N ALA A 38 -41.81 16.10 -80.94
CA ALA A 38 -40.64 16.72 -80.32
C ALA A 38 -40.91 17.11 -78.85
N GLU A 39 -42.10 17.66 -78.56
CA GLU A 39 -42.52 17.95 -77.18
C GLU A 39 -42.71 16.67 -76.36
N ALA A 40 -43.26 15.60 -76.95
CA ALA A 40 -43.41 14.30 -76.30
C ALA A 40 -42.06 13.67 -75.97
N THR A 41 -41.12 13.62 -76.93
CA THR A 41 -39.76 13.08 -76.71
C THR A 41 -38.96 13.90 -75.71
N THR A 42 -39.12 15.23 -75.70
CA THR A 42 -38.49 16.10 -74.69
C THR A 42 -39.03 15.80 -73.29
N LYS A 43 -40.35 15.63 -73.16
CA LYS A 43 -41.00 15.30 -71.87
C LYS A 43 -40.64 13.90 -71.39
N GLU A 44 -40.60 12.90 -72.28
CA GLU A 44 -40.17 11.54 -71.94
C GLU A 44 -38.71 11.52 -71.48
N SER A 45 -37.82 12.20 -72.21
CA SER A 45 -36.40 12.28 -71.85
C SER A 45 -36.18 13.04 -70.53
N ALA A 46 -36.95 14.11 -70.28
CA ALA A 46 -36.92 14.83 -69.01
C ALA A 46 -37.44 13.96 -67.85
N ALA A 47 -38.49 13.17 -68.06
CA ALA A 47 -39.01 12.25 -67.05
C ALA A 47 -38.00 11.15 -66.69
N VAL A 48 -37.30 10.59 -67.68
CA VAL A 48 -36.20 9.64 -67.45
C VAL A 48 -35.06 10.29 -66.66
N GLY A 49 -34.65 11.50 -67.03
CA GLY A 49 -33.58 12.23 -66.33
C GLY A 49 -33.94 12.57 -64.87
N ILE A 50 -35.20 12.92 -64.58
CA ILE A 50 -35.69 13.13 -63.21
C ILE A 50 -35.65 11.82 -62.42
N GLY A 51 -36.11 10.71 -63.00
CA GLY A 51 -36.07 9.40 -62.36
C GLY A 51 -34.64 8.93 -62.07
N GLU A 52 -33.72 9.13 -63.01
CA GLU A 52 -32.30 8.83 -62.80
C GLU A 52 -31.67 9.70 -61.70
N ALA A 53 -32.01 10.99 -61.66
CA ALA A 53 -31.55 11.90 -60.61
C ALA A 53 -32.09 11.51 -59.23
N GLU A 54 -33.37 11.14 -59.11
CA GLU A 54 -33.96 10.66 -57.86
C GLU A 54 -33.31 9.35 -57.40
N VAL A 55 -33.07 8.41 -58.32
CA VAL A 55 -32.35 7.16 -58.01
C VAL A 55 -30.91 7.44 -57.57
N MET A 56 -30.22 8.39 -58.21
CA MET A 56 -28.86 8.77 -57.84
C MET A 56 -28.82 9.41 -56.45
N LEU A 57 -29.76 10.30 -56.13
CA LEU A 57 -29.89 10.92 -54.81
C LEU A 57 -30.22 9.89 -53.73
N ALA A 58 -31.17 8.99 -53.99
CA ALA A 58 -31.53 7.92 -53.06
C ALA A 58 -30.34 6.97 -52.82
N LYS A 59 -29.56 6.65 -53.86
CA LYS A 59 -28.33 5.86 -53.72
C LYS A 59 -27.27 6.60 -52.91
N ALA A 60 -27.05 7.89 -53.15
CA ALA A 60 -26.09 8.68 -52.41
C ALA A 60 -26.45 8.78 -50.91
N ASP A 61 -27.73 9.02 -50.59
CA ASP A 61 -28.22 9.04 -49.21
C ASP A 61 -28.10 7.66 -48.54
N ALA A 62 -28.41 6.58 -49.28
CA ALA A 62 -28.21 5.21 -48.78
C ALA A 62 -26.73 4.92 -48.50
N THR A 63 -25.82 5.29 -49.41
CA THR A 63 -24.36 5.13 -49.22
C THR A 63 -23.85 5.98 -48.06
N GLN A 64 -24.34 7.22 -47.89
CA GLN A 64 -23.96 8.07 -46.76
C GLN A 64 -24.42 7.48 -45.43
N LYS A 65 -25.66 7.00 -45.35
CA LYS A 65 -26.21 6.35 -44.15
C LYS A 65 -25.48 5.06 -43.83
N GLN A 66 -25.18 4.26 -44.86
CA GLN A 66 -24.39 3.04 -44.69
C GLN A 66 -22.98 3.36 -44.19
N GLY A 67 -22.27 4.32 -44.81
CA GLY A 67 -20.94 4.72 -44.38
C GLY A 67 -20.92 5.30 -42.97
N ALA A 68 -21.94 6.07 -42.58
CA ALA A 68 -22.08 6.57 -41.21
C ALA A 68 -22.32 5.44 -40.21
N ALA A 69 -23.15 4.45 -40.56
CA ALA A 69 -23.39 3.28 -39.71
C ALA A 69 -22.12 2.42 -39.57
N GLU A 70 -21.39 2.19 -40.66
CA GLU A 70 -20.13 1.45 -40.65
C GLU A 70 -19.07 2.16 -39.80
N ALA A 71 -18.93 3.48 -39.94
CA ALA A 71 -18.02 4.29 -39.12
C ALA A 71 -18.38 4.23 -37.63
N GLU A 72 -19.66 4.26 -37.29
CA GLU A 72 -20.10 4.15 -35.90
C GLU A 72 -19.83 2.76 -35.31
N VAL A 73 -20.07 1.70 -36.08
CA VAL A 73 -19.72 0.32 -35.68
C VAL A 73 -18.23 0.19 -35.45
N GLU A 74 -17.40 0.74 -36.33
CA GLU A 74 -15.95 0.70 -36.20
C GLU A 74 -15.46 1.52 -35.01
N ARG A 75 -16.05 2.71 -34.78
CA ARG A 75 -15.79 3.54 -33.59
C ARG A 75 -16.08 2.78 -32.31
N LEU A 76 -17.27 2.18 -32.20
CA LEU A 76 -17.67 1.40 -31.03
C LEU A 76 -16.77 0.18 -30.82
N LYS A 77 -16.32 -0.47 -31.90
CA LYS A 77 -15.39 -1.59 -31.83
C LYS A 77 -14.02 -1.16 -31.29
N PHE A 78 -13.45 -0.07 -31.82
CA PHE A 78 -12.17 0.44 -31.33
C PHE A 78 -12.26 0.95 -29.89
N GLU A 79 -13.38 1.57 -29.52
CA GLU A 79 -13.63 2.00 -28.13
C GLU A 79 -13.67 0.79 -27.18
N ALA A 80 -14.40 -0.27 -27.54
CA ALA A 80 -14.46 -1.50 -26.76
C ALA A 80 -13.10 -2.22 -26.68
N GLU A 81 -12.33 -2.25 -27.78
CA GLU A 81 -10.97 -2.81 -27.79
C GLU A 81 -10.02 -1.99 -26.91
N ALA A 82 -10.08 -0.66 -26.99
CA ALA A 82 -9.28 0.23 -26.16
C ALA A 82 -9.61 0.06 -24.67
N GLU A 83 -10.89 0.00 -24.31
CA GLU A 83 -11.33 -0.27 -22.93
C GLU A 83 -10.87 -1.65 -22.46
N GLY A 84 -10.94 -2.67 -23.33
CA GLY A 84 -10.45 -4.01 -23.05
C GLY A 84 -8.94 -4.05 -22.82
N ILE A 85 -8.16 -3.32 -23.63
CA ILE A 85 -6.70 -3.19 -23.45
C ILE A 85 -6.40 -2.42 -22.16
N HIS A 86 -7.13 -1.34 -21.86
CA HIS A 86 -6.95 -0.56 -20.64
C HIS A 86 -7.18 -1.40 -19.39
N LYS A 87 -8.31 -2.13 -19.33
CA LYS A 87 -8.62 -3.04 -18.22
C LYS A 87 -7.59 -4.15 -18.08
N LYS A 88 -7.09 -4.71 -19.20
CA LYS A 88 -6.00 -5.69 -19.16
C LYS A 88 -4.70 -5.09 -18.65
N ALA A 89 -4.33 -3.89 -19.09
CA ALA A 89 -3.14 -3.19 -18.64
C ALA A 89 -3.20 -2.85 -17.15
N GLU A 90 -4.35 -2.38 -16.65
CA GLU A 90 -4.57 -2.17 -15.22
C GLU A 90 -4.47 -3.47 -14.42
N ALA A 91 -5.09 -4.55 -14.91
CA ALA A 91 -4.98 -5.85 -14.25
C ALA A 91 -3.53 -6.37 -14.23
N MET A 92 -2.77 -6.18 -15.32
CA MET A 92 -1.36 -6.55 -15.38
C MET A 92 -0.51 -5.69 -14.44
N LYS A 93 -0.77 -4.38 -14.37
CA LYS A 93 -0.08 -3.46 -13.45
C LYS A 93 -0.28 -3.88 -12.00
N LEU A 94 -1.52 -4.21 -11.61
CA LEU A 94 -1.82 -4.69 -10.26
C LEU A 94 -1.10 -6.01 -9.95
N PHE A 95 -1.02 -6.92 -10.93
CA PHE A 95 -0.31 -8.19 -10.76
C PHE A 95 1.20 -7.97 -10.63
N GLU A 96 1.77 -7.04 -11.40
CA GLU A 96 3.19 -6.71 -11.37
C GLU A 96 3.58 -5.99 -10.07
N GLU A 97 2.78 -5.03 -9.59
CA GLU A 97 2.99 -4.39 -8.27
C GLU A 97 2.98 -5.42 -7.13
N ALA A 98 2.07 -6.40 -7.17
CA ALA A 98 2.04 -7.48 -6.18
C ALA A 98 3.27 -8.40 -6.26
N GLY A 99 3.81 -8.63 -7.47
CA GLY A 99 5.02 -9.43 -7.69
C GLY A 99 6.30 -8.72 -7.27
N GLN A 100 6.42 -7.42 -7.56
CA GLN A 100 7.58 -6.59 -7.26
C GLN A 100 7.91 -6.59 -5.77
N ALA A 101 6.91 -6.47 -4.90
CA ALA A 101 7.14 -6.49 -3.45
C ALA A 101 7.74 -7.82 -2.97
N HIS A 102 7.34 -8.95 -3.55
CA HIS A 102 7.90 -10.25 -3.20
C HIS A 102 9.31 -10.44 -3.76
N GLU A 103 9.56 -9.94 -4.96
CA GLU A 103 10.89 -9.96 -5.58
C GLU A 103 11.88 -9.08 -4.79
N GLU A 104 11.49 -7.85 -4.46
CA GLU A 104 12.29 -6.94 -3.63
C GLU A 104 12.55 -7.52 -2.24
N PHE A 105 11.54 -8.14 -1.62
CA PHE A 105 11.72 -8.82 -0.33
C PHE A 105 12.73 -9.97 -0.43
N LYS A 106 12.64 -10.80 -1.48
CA LYS A 106 13.61 -11.88 -1.71
C LYS A 106 15.03 -11.33 -1.91
N LEU A 107 15.19 -10.30 -2.73
CA LEU A 107 16.49 -9.67 -2.99
C LEU A 107 17.08 -9.06 -1.71
N ASN A 108 16.26 -8.40 -0.90
CA ASN A 108 16.70 -7.89 0.40
C ASN A 108 17.11 -9.02 1.34
N LEU A 109 16.34 -10.11 1.43
CA LEU A 109 16.69 -11.26 2.25
C LEU A 109 18.00 -11.93 1.80
N GLU A 110 18.23 -12.05 0.49
CA GLU A 110 19.48 -12.57 -0.06
C GLU A 110 20.67 -11.65 0.24
N LYS A 111 20.48 -10.33 0.13
CA LYS A 111 21.48 -9.32 0.49
C LYS A 111 21.81 -9.38 1.99
N ASP A 112 20.81 -9.41 2.85
CA ASP A 112 20.98 -9.43 4.30
C ASP A 112 21.68 -10.72 4.73
N LYS A 113 21.28 -11.86 4.17
CA LYS A 113 21.98 -13.15 4.36
C LYS A 113 23.45 -13.06 3.94
N ALA A 114 23.77 -12.43 2.82
CA ALA A 114 25.14 -12.29 2.34
C ALA A 114 25.98 -11.42 3.28
N ILE A 115 25.42 -10.31 3.78
CA ILE A 115 26.06 -9.43 4.76
C ILE A 115 26.31 -10.20 6.07
N GLU A 116 25.30 -10.90 6.58
CA GLU A 116 25.40 -11.63 7.84
C GLU A 116 26.44 -12.76 7.75
N LEU A 117 26.50 -13.49 6.64
CA LEU A 117 27.55 -14.47 6.39
C LEU A 117 28.94 -13.82 6.34
N ALA A 118 29.08 -12.69 5.65
CA ALA A 118 30.36 -11.96 5.58
C ALA A 118 30.79 -11.46 6.97
N GLU A 119 29.85 -10.97 7.79
CA GLU A 119 30.12 -10.56 9.16
C GLU A 119 30.59 -11.73 10.03
N ILE A 120 29.92 -12.88 9.96
CA ILE A 120 30.33 -14.09 10.69
C ILE A 120 31.75 -14.51 10.28
N HIS A 121 32.08 -14.44 8.99
CA HIS A 121 33.44 -14.73 8.51
C HIS A 121 34.47 -13.75 9.06
N ILE A 122 34.17 -12.44 9.06
CA ILE A 122 35.05 -11.42 9.65
C ILE A 122 35.25 -11.68 11.15
N GLN A 123 34.18 -12.01 11.88
CA GLN A 123 34.28 -12.34 13.32
C GLN A 123 35.15 -13.58 13.56
N LYS A 124 35.02 -14.62 12.72
CA LYS A 124 35.88 -15.80 12.76
C LYS A 124 37.35 -15.41 12.53
N ASP A 125 37.64 -14.61 11.52
CA ASP A 125 39.01 -14.19 11.19
C ASP A 125 39.62 -13.32 12.29
N ILE A 126 38.82 -12.42 12.90
CA ILE A 126 39.22 -11.64 14.07
C ILE A 126 39.51 -12.57 15.25
N ALA A 127 38.64 -13.54 15.52
CA ALA A 127 38.83 -14.49 16.62
C ALA A 127 40.08 -15.35 16.40
N GLU A 128 40.35 -15.79 15.17
CA GLU A 128 41.58 -16.51 14.82
C GLU A 128 42.82 -15.63 15.02
N ALA A 129 42.80 -14.38 14.56
CA ALA A 129 43.89 -13.44 14.76
C ALA A 129 44.11 -13.12 16.25
N GLN A 130 43.04 -12.91 17.01
CA GLN A 130 43.10 -12.70 18.46
C GLN A 130 43.65 -13.93 19.18
N ALA A 131 43.21 -15.13 18.83
CA ALA A 131 43.70 -16.39 19.40
C ALA A 131 45.18 -16.61 19.05
N ALA A 132 45.62 -16.24 17.84
CA ALA A 132 47.02 -16.32 17.45
C ALA A 132 47.89 -15.35 18.27
N VAL A 133 47.46 -14.08 18.42
CA VAL A 133 48.16 -13.09 19.24
C VAL A 133 48.20 -13.51 20.72
N LEU A 134 47.08 -14.00 21.26
CA LEU A 134 47.02 -14.53 22.64
C LEU A 134 47.91 -15.76 22.79
N GLY A 135 47.92 -16.67 21.82
CA GLY A 135 48.76 -17.86 21.82
C GLY A 135 50.25 -17.51 21.81
N GLU A 136 50.66 -16.55 20.98
CA GLU A 136 52.03 -16.07 20.94
C GLU A 136 52.41 -15.28 22.20
N ALA A 137 51.48 -14.48 22.75
CA ALA A 137 51.65 -13.80 24.02
C ALA A 137 51.81 -14.80 25.18
N MET A 138 51.06 -15.91 25.21
CA MET A 138 51.20 -16.96 26.23
C MET A 138 52.49 -17.77 26.08
N LYS A 139 52.96 -18.02 24.84
CA LYS A 139 54.25 -18.68 24.59
C LYS A 139 55.43 -17.81 25.03
N SER A 140 55.37 -16.51 24.77
CA SER A 140 56.41 -15.54 25.12
C SER A 140 56.32 -15.04 26.57
N ALA A 141 55.13 -15.14 27.19
CA ALA A 141 54.93 -14.80 28.59
C ALA A 141 55.64 -15.81 29.49
N LYS A 142 56.75 -15.38 30.10
CA LYS A 142 57.34 -16.07 31.23
C LYS A 142 56.42 -15.85 32.44
N ILE A 143 55.45 -16.74 32.65
CA ILE A 143 54.58 -16.71 33.84
C ILE A 143 55.42 -17.19 35.02
N GLU A 144 56.09 -16.26 35.69
CA GLU A 144 56.72 -16.50 36.97
C GLU A 144 55.63 -16.51 38.05
N ILE A 145 55.16 -17.70 38.41
CA ILE A 145 54.35 -17.88 39.61
C ILE A 145 55.28 -17.67 40.80
N ILE A 146 55.38 -16.43 41.27
CA ILE A 146 56.14 -16.11 42.48
C ILE A 146 55.43 -16.80 43.64
N GLY A 147 56.06 -17.86 44.13
CA GLY A 147 55.53 -18.79 45.12
C GLY A 147 54.91 -18.10 46.34
N GLY A 148 53.62 -18.34 46.51
CA GLY A 148 52.83 -17.88 47.65
C GLY A 148 51.56 -18.71 47.82
N GLU A 149 51.64 -20.04 47.66
CA GLU A 149 50.50 -20.97 47.84
C GLU A 149 49.77 -20.76 49.18
N ASN A 150 50.49 -20.36 50.24
CA ASN A 150 49.86 -20.08 51.53
C ASN A 150 48.85 -18.94 51.47
N ARG A 151 49.11 -17.85 50.73
CA ARG A 151 48.22 -16.68 50.71
C ARG A 151 46.92 -16.94 49.94
N PHE A 152 47.00 -17.68 48.84
CA PHE A 152 45.82 -18.04 48.04
C PHE A 152 44.97 -19.08 48.75
N PHE A 153 45.60 -20.10 49.35
CA PHE A 153 44.89 -21.09 50.16
C PHE A 153 44.25 -20.44 51.39
N ASP A 154 44.96 -19.55 52.09
CA ASP A 154 44.42 -18.80 53.22
C ASP A 154 43.24 -17.92 52.79
N GLN A 155 43.29 -17.31 51.61
CA GLN A 155 42.22 -16.45 51.13
C GLN A 155 40.95 -17.25 50.75
N ILE A 156 41.09 -18.41 50.10
CA ILE A 156 39.96 -19.29 49.79
C ILE A 156 39.38 -19.91 51.06
N THR A 157 40.23 -20.48 51.92
CA THR A 157 39.77 -21.11 53.16
C THR A 157 39.16 -20.10 54.12
N SER A 158 39.71 -18.89 54.23
CA SER A 158 39.11 -17.81 55.03
C SER A 158 37.81 -17.28 54.43
N ALA A 159 37.64 -17.27 53.10
CA ALA A 159 36.37 -16.92 52.47
C ALA A 159 35.30 -17.97 52.76
N ILE A 160 35.65 -19.26 52.64
CA ILE A 160 34.75 -20.39 52.97
C ILE A 160 34.39 -20.39 54.46
N ALA A 161 35.37 -20.14 55.34
CA ALA A 161 35.15 -20.08 56.78
C ALA A 161 34.25 -18.89 57.17
N ARG A 162 34.46 -17.72 56.57
CA ARG A 162 33.59 -16.54 56.77
C ARG A 162 32.17 -16.79 56.27
N GLY A 163 32.00 -17.38 55.09
CA GLY A 163 30.68 -17.75 54.56
C GLY A 163 29.93 -18.72 55.50
N LYS A 164 30.58 -19.81 55.92
CA LYS A 164 29.99 -20.74 56.89
C LYS A 164 29.70 -20.12 58.25
N ALA A 165 30.50 -19.15 58.69
CA ALA A 165 30.25 -18.44 59.95
C ALA A 165 29.01 -17.54 59.83
N VAL A 166 28.85 -16.82 58.71
CA VAL A 166 27.66 -16.00 58.46
C VAL A 166 26.40 -16.86 58.35
N ASP A 167 26.45 -17.96 57.59
CA ASP A 167 25.33 -18.92 57.51
C ASP A 167 24.95 -19.45 58.90
N ARG A 168 25.94 -19.85 59.70
CA ARG A 168 25.67 -20.30 61.09
C ARG A 168 25.10 -19.21 61.98
N LEU A 169 25.47 -17.95 61.79
CA LEU A 169 24.90 -16.84 62.56
C LEU A 169 23.43 -16.62 62.18
N VAL A 170 23.11 -16.68 60.89
CA VAL A 170 21.71 -16.63 60.41
C VAL A 170 20.94 -17.85 60.92
N ASP A 171 21.55 -19.02 60.96
CA ASP A 171 20.93 -20.26 61.46
C ASP A 171 20.89 -20.41 62.99
N ASN A 172 21.59 -19.61 63.77
CA ASN A 172 21.54 -19.74 65.24
C ASN A 172 21.03 -18.48 65.95
N SER A 173 20.79 -17.40 65.21
CA SER A 173 20.18 -16.19 65.75
C SER A 173 18.70 -16.19 65.45
N GLU A 174 17.87 -16.33 66.49
CA GLU A 174 16.41 -16.18 66.39
C GLU A 174 16.03 -14.84 65.76
N THR A 175 16.71 -13.74 66.12
CA THR A 175 16.44 -12.42 65.53
C THR A 175 16.76 -12.32 64.04
N LEU A 176 17.80 -13.00 63.55
CA LEU A 176 18.13 -13.00 62.12
C LEU A 176 17.25 -13.97 61.33
N ARG A 177 16.80 -15.07 61.95
CA ARG A 177 15.77 -15.95 61.40
C ARG A 177 14.43 -15.25 61.28
N ASP A 178 13.99 -14.57 62.33
CA ASP A 178 12.74 -13.82 62.33
C ASP A 178 12.74 -12.74 61.23
N VAL A 179 13.86 -12.04 61.05
CA VAL A 179 14.00 -11.08 59.94
C VAL A 179 14.01 -11.80 58.59
N LYS A 180 14.69 -12.95 58.46
CA LYS A 180 14.65 -13.77 57.23
C LYS A 180 13.24 -14.24 56.91
N ASP A 181 12.50 -14.74 57.89
CA ASP A 181 11.18 -15.34 57.71
C ASP A 181 10.07 -14.29 57.58
N THR A 182 10.25 -13.11 58.16
CA THR A 182 9.30 -12.00 58.03
C THR A 182 9.51 -11.19 56.74
N PHE A 183 10.74 -11.05 56.25
CA PHE A 183 11.05 -10.16 55.11
C PHE A 183 11.54 -10.88 53.85
N PHE A 184 12.05 -12.10 53.98
CA PHE A 184 12.70 -12.85 52.90
C PHE A 184 12.12 -14.25 52.73
N ASN A 185 10.85 -14.47 53.09
CA ASN A 185 10.10 -15.72 52.87
C ASN A 185 9.73 -15.95 51.38
N GLY A 186 10.02 -14.99 50.50
CA GLY A 186 9.80 -15.11 49.06
C GLY A 186 8.36 -14.85 48.61
N ASP A 187 7.48 -14.36 49.50
CA ASP A 187 6.09 -13.99 49.19
C ASP A 187 5.96 -12.46 49.01
N PRO A 188 5.81 -11.96 47.77
CA PRO A 188 5.67 -10.53 47.49
C PRO A 188 4.39 -9.91 48.07
N ASP A 189 3.33 -10.70 48.23
CA ASP A 189 2.04 -10.19 48.71
C ASP A 189 2.06 -9.97 50.22
N TYR A 190 2.75 -10.85 50.95
CA TYR A 190 3.00 -10.67 52.38
C TYR A 190 3.81 -9.40 52.69
N PHE A 191 4.85 -9.13 51.89
CA PHE A 191 5.65 -7.91 52.01
C PHE A 191 4.83 -6.65 51.73
N ARG A 192 4.00 -6.66 50.69
CA ARG A 192 3.09 -5.54 50.36
C ARG A 192 2.09 -5.27 51.48
N ALA A 193 1.51 -6.31 52.08
CA ALA A 193 0.58 -6.18 53.20
C ALA A 193 1.24 -5.54 54.43
N GLN A 194 2.45 -5.99 54.79
CA GLN A 194 3.21 -5.41 55.90
C GLN A 194 3.61 -3.96 55.62
N LEU A 195 3.99 -3.63 54.39
CA LEU A 195 4.32 -2.27 53.99
C LEU A 195 3.10 -1.33 54.07
N LYS A 196 1.90 -1.82 53.72
CA LYS A 196 0.64 -1.07 53.77
C LYS A 196 0.19 -0.78 55.22
N ASP A 197 0.28 -1.76 56.11
CA ASP A 197 0.00 -1.56 57.54
C ASP A 197 0.96 -0.52 58.15
N TRP A 198 2.23 -0.57 57.74
CA TRP A 198 3.23 0.38 58.21
C TRP A 198 3.02 1.79 57.65
N ALA A 199 2.66 1.92 56.37
CA ALA A 199 2.28 3.20 55.77
C ALA A 199 1.10 3.85 56.52
N GLY A 200 0.14 3.03 56.97
CA GLY A 200 -0.95 3.48 57.84
C GLY A 200 -0.50 3.98 59.22
N GLN A 201 0.51 3.35 59.84
CA GLN A 201 1.05 3.76 61.15
C GLN A 201 1.82 5.08 61.11
N PHE A 202 2.47 5.41 59.99
CA PHE A 202 3.20 6.67 59.79
C PHE A 202 2.33 7.80 59.21
N GLY A 203 1.02 7.56 59.03
CA GLY A 203 0.10 8.56 58.49
C GLY A 203 0.40 8.95 57.03
N VAL A 204 1.11 8.09 56.29
CA VAL A 204 1.49 8.35 54.90
C VAL A 204 0.29 8.03 54.02
N THR A 205 -0.38 9.07 53.52
CA THR A 205 -1.54 8.89 52.66
C THR A 205 -1.13 8.72 51.20
N ALA A 206 -1.96 8.05 50.39
CA ALA A 206 -1.73 7.91 48.95
C ALA A 206 -1.61 9.27 48.22
N GLU A 207 -2.09 10.34 48.84
CA GLU A 207 -2.00 11.72 48.35
C GLU A 207 -0.59 12.31 48.54
N ASP A 208 0.06 12.03 49.67
CA ASP A 208 1.40 12.54 50.01
C ASP A 208 2.53 11.92 49.18
N VAL A 209 2.28 10.74 48.61
CA VAL A 209 3.27 9.93 47.88
C VAL A 209 2.98 9.80 46.39
N LYS A 210 2.00 10.57 45.89
CA LYS A 210 1.53 10.53 44.50
C LYS A 210 2.64 10.72 43.48
N ASP A 211 3.57 11.63 43.77
CA ASP A 211 4.67 12.02 42.89
C ASP A 211 6.03 11.50 43.39
N LEU A 212 6.03 10.59 44.37
CA LEU A 212 7.25 10.04 44.97
C LEU A 212 7.42 8.56 44.62
N THR A 213 8.68 8.17 44.47
CA THR A 213 9.06 6.76 44.35
C THR A 213 9.10 6.11 45.73
N VAL A 214 8.97 4.78 45.79
CA VAL A 214 9.04 4.02 47.06
C VAL A 214 10.35 4.33 47.80
N GLY A 215 11.48 4.41 47.08
CA GLY A 215 12.78 4.77 47.65
C GLY A 215 12.81 6.19 48.23
N ALA A 216 12.18 7.16 47.57
CA ALA A 216 12.10 8.54 48.04
C ALA A 216 11.24 8.67 49.31
N VAL A 217 10.12 7.97 49.37
CA VAL A 217 9.25 7.93 50.56
C VAL A 217 9.97 7.31 51.75
N LEU A 218 10.59 6.15 51.56
CA LEU A 218 11.33 5.47 52.63
C LEU A 218 12.51 6.31 53.11
N SER A 219 13.22 6.98 52.20
CA SER A 219 14.33 7.88 52.53
C SER A 219 13.87 9.10 53.32
N LYS A 220 12.71 9.68 52.99
CA LYS A 220 12.11 10.79 53.74
C LYS A 220 11.72 10.36 55.15
N LEU A 221 11.07 9.21 55.29
CA LEU A 221 10.70 8.65 56.60
C LEU A 221 11.92 8.28 57.45
N LEU A 222 13.03 7.89 56.83
CA LEU A 222 14.29 7.58 57.52
C LEU A 222 14.90 8.79 58.21
N VAL A 223 14.67 10.00 57.69
CA VAL A 223 15.16 11.25 58.28
C VAL A 223 14.48 11.51 59.62
N ASP A 224 13.17 11.25 59.70
CA ASP A 224 12.35 11.55 60.88
C ASP A 224 12.26 10.36 61.87
N ALA A 225 12.61 9.14 61.45
CA ALA A 225 12.55 7.94 62.27
C ALA A 225 13.75 7.77 63.22
N THR A 226 13.47 7.32 64.45
CA THR A 226 14.51 7.01 65.46
C THR A 226 14.38 5.59 66.02
N GLY A 227 15.48 5.04 66.53
CA GLY A 227 15.51 3.74 67.19
C GLY A 227 15.13 2.54 66.31
N GLU A 228 14.19 1.73 66.77
CA GLU A 228 13.75 0.49 66.11
C GLU A 228 13.06 0.75 64.77
N THR A 229 12.29 1.83 64.68
CA THR A 229 11.60 2.28 63.47
C THR A 229 12.57 2.58 62.33
N ARG A 230 13.68 3.27 62.64
CA ARG A 230 14.72 3.58 61.64
C ARG A 230 15.38 2.31 61.11
N ARG A 231 15.62 1.32 61.97
CA ARG A 231 16.18 0.02 61.55
C ARG A 231 15.24 -0.70 60.58
N LYS A 232 13.94 -0.74 60.90
CA LYS A 232 12.92 -1.35 60.02
C LYS A 232 12.88 -0.66 58.66
N LEU A 233 12.90 0.68 58.61
CA LEU A 233 12.94 1.45 57.36
C LEU A 233 14.18 1.20 56.50
N LEU A 234 15.35 1.05 57.12
CA LEU A 234 16.59 0.71 56.40
C LEU A 234 16.48 -0.70 55.77
N THR A 235 15.87 -1.64 56.49
CA THR A 235 15.58 -2.99 55.95
C THR A 235 14.61 -2.93 54.78
N PHE A 236 13.55 -2.12 54.87
CA PHE A 236 12.59 -1.92 53.77
C PHE A 236 13.23 -1.27 52.55
N LEU A 237 14.11 -0.29 52.74
CA LEU A 237 14.83 0.35 51.64
C LEU A 237 15.73 -0.65 50.91
N GLY A 238 16.44 -1.51 51.65
CA GLY A 238 17.26 -2.58 51.06
C GLY A 238 16.43 -3.66 50.34
N ALA A 239 15.23 -3.97 50.84
CA ALA A 239 14.31 -4.87 50.15
C ALA A 239 13.78 -4.25 48.84
N ALA A 240 13.40 -2.98 48.87
CA ALA A 240 12.94 -2.25 47.69
C ALA A 240 14.01 -2.20 46.59
N ASP A 241 15.28 -1.99 46.95
CA ASP A 241 16.40 -1.97 46.01
C ASP A 241 16.62 -3.35 45.36
N ARG A 242 16.56 -4.41 46.16
CA ARG A 242 16.72 -5.79 45.68
C ARG A 242 15.61 -6.23 44.72
N PHE A 243 14.39 -5.75 44.92
CA PHE A 243 13.24 -6.08 44.08
C PHE A 243 13.01 -5.08 42.94
N ASP A 244 13.92 -4.12 42.74
CA ASP A 244 13.81 -3.06 41.72
C ASP A 244 12.53 -2.21 41.86
N LEU A 245 12.08 -2.04 43.11
CA LEU A 245 10.89 -1.28 43.48
C LEU A 245 11.23 0.13 43.97
N THR A 246 12.52 0.46 44.13
CA THR A 246 13.00 1.78 44.57
C THR A 246 12.52 2.90 43.66
N ASP A 247 12.52 2.66 42.36
CA ASP A 247 12.10 3.63 41.33
C ASP A 247 10.62 3.51 40.94
N ALA A 248 9.92 2.48 41.44
CA ALA A 248 8.49 2.32 41.24
C ALA A 248 7.72 3.44 41.97
N LYS A 249 6.60 3.87 41.38
CA LYS A 249 5.73 4.87 42.00
C LYS A 249 5.14 4.31 43.29
N ALA A 250 5.26 5.06 44.39
CA ALA A 250 4.76 4.62 45.69
C ALA A 250 3.26 4.28 45.68
N THR A 251 2.49 4.95 44.81
CA THR A 251 1.05 4.69 44.59
C THR A 251 0.74 3.32 44.00
N GLU A 252 1.67 2.67 43.30
CA GLU A 252 1.44 1.35 42.68
C GLU A 252 1.67 0.21 43.66
N VAL A 253 2.53 0.45 44.67
CA VAL A 253 2.84 -0.53 45.71
C VAL A 253 1.86 -0.45 46.88
N LEU A 254 1.24 0.71 47.11
CA LEU A 254 0.27 0.95 48.19
C LEU A 254 -1.19 0.65 47.83
N LYS A 255 -1.51 0.40 46.55
CA LYS A 255 -2.83 -0.08 46.12
C LYS A 255 -3.05 -1.50 46.64
#